data_AF-A0A1J0GJS7-F1
#
_entry.id   AF-A0A1J0GJS7-F1
#
_cell.length_a   1.000
_cell.length_b   1.000
_cell.length_c   1.000
_cell.angle_alpha   90.00
_cell.angle_beta   90.00
_cell.angle_gamma   90.00
#
_symmetry.space_group_name_H-M   'P 1'
#
loop_
_entity.id
_entity.type
_entity.pdbx_description
1 polymer ?
#
loop_
_entity_poly.entity_id
_entity_poly.type
_entity_poly.pdbx_seq_one_letter_code
_entity_poly.pdbx_strand_id
1 'polypeptide(L)'
;MSTVLTDEQIVKVEKALDIKLYEWQRMLLQSSSSVSVEIPKDRGIGRTLMYCINLAMTIGKPINKQDIWEYSDWHGRYGRHYDELFFKDMFLDIWSKLRDVGLPVRHITTRNYDGNRVINKDI
;
A
#
# COMPACT_ATOMS: atom_id res chain seq x y z
N MET A 1 7.22 -12.05 -2.84
CA MET A 1 6.79 -12.29 -4.23
C MET A 1 5.89 -11.14 -4.61
N SER A 2 6.19 -10.42 -5.69
CA SER A 2 5.33 -9.33 -6.20
C SER A 2 4.01 -9.90 -6.69
N THR A 3 2.88 -9.27 -6.36
CA THR A 3 1.57 -9.68 -6.88
C THR A 3 1.43 -9.14 -8.29
N VAL A 4 1.20 -10.02 -9.26
CA VAL A 4 0.89 -9.66 -10.64
C VAL A 4 -0.61 -9.48 -10.76
N LEU A 5 -1.08 -8.26 -11.04
CA LEU A 5 -2.49 -7.93 -11.18
C LEU A 5 -2.99 -8.17 -12.61
N THR A 6 -4.23 -8.62 -12.76
CA THR A 6 -4.93 -8.69 -14.06
C THR A 6 -5.44 -7.31 -14.49
N ASP A 7 -5.72 -7.11 -15.78
CA ASP A 7 -6.34 -5.86 -16.27
C ASP A 7 -7.64 -5.51 -15.55
N GLU A 8 -8.47 -6.51 -15.24
CA GLU A 8 -9.70 -6.32 -14.47
C GLU A 8 -9.42 -5.80 -13.06
N GLN A 9 -8.37 -6.30 -12.40
CA GLN A 9 -7.95 -5.81 -11.09
C GLN A 9 -7.39 -4.38 -11.18
N ILE A 10 -6.65 -4.04 -12.24
CA ILE A 10 -6.19 -2.67 -12.48
C ILE A 10 -7.36 -1.71 -12.64
N VAL A 11 -8.37 -2.07 -13.43
CA VAL A 11 -9.58 -1.26 -13.59
C VAL A 11 -10.32 -1.10 -12.26
N LYS A 12 -10.36 -2.14 -11.41
CA LYS A 12 -10.92 -2.03 -10.05
C LYS A 12 -10.11 -1.07 -9.18
N VAL A 13 -8.77 -1.13 -9.23
CA VAL A 13 -7.89 -0.19 -8.50
C VAL A 13 -8.17 1.26 -8.93
N GLU A 14 -8.17 1.52 -10.23
CA GLU A 14 -8.44 2.86 -10.80
C GLU A 14 -9.80 3.40 -10.36
N LYS A 15 -10.85 2.56 -10.43
CA LYS A 15 -12.20 2.92 -9.97
C LYS A 15 -12.29 3.14 -8.46
N ALA A 16 -11.65 2.29 -7.66
CA ALA A 16 -11.68 2.37 -6.20
C ALA A 16 -10.99 3.63 -5.67
N LEU A 17 -9.92 4.05 -6.35
CA LEU A 17 -9.13 5.21 -5.97
C LEU A 17 -9.57 6.50 -6.67
N ASP A 18 -10.54 6.42 -7.60
CA ASP A 18 -11.00 7.52 -8.45
C ASP A 18 -9.86 8.24 -9.18
N ILE A 19 -8.96 7.45 -9.77
CA ILE A 19 -7.80 7.94 -10.52
C ILE A 19 -7.60 7.14 -11.81
N LYS A 20 -6.82 7.71 -12.72
CA LYS A 20 -6.26 6.98 -13.86
C LYS A 20 -4.77 6.76 -13.61
N LEU A 21 -4.33 5.50 -13.62
CA LEU A 21 -2.92 5.18 -13.43
C LEU A 21 -2.14 5.53 -14.70
N TYR A 22 -0.91 6.02 -14.52
CA TYR A 22 0.02 6.16 -15.62
C TYR A 22 0.42 4.79 -16.19
N GLU A 23 0.86 4.77 -17.44
CA GLU A 23 1.27 3.53 -18.10
C GLU A 23 2.35 2.77 -17.32
N TRP A 24 3.39 3.47 -16.84
CA TRP A 24 4.44 2.86 -16.03
C TRP A 24 3.92 2.30 -14.68
N GLN A 25 2.87 2.89 -14.12
CA GLN A 25 2.24 2.42 -12.88
C GLN A 25 1.46 1.12 -13.11
N ARG A 26 0.70 1.05 -14.22
CA ARG A 26 -0.01 -0.16 -14.64
C ARG A 26 0.99 -1.29 -14.93
N MET A 27 2.04 -0.98 -15.70
CA MET A 27 3.13 -1.94 -15.98
C MET A 27 3.77 -2.46 -14.69
N LEU A 28 4.02 -1.60 -13.70
CA LEU A 28 4.60 -2.02 -12.43
C LEU A 28 3.72 -3.02 -11.66
N LEU A 29 2.39 -2.80 -11.66
CA LEU A 29 1.44 -3.71 -11.00
C LEU A 29 1.23 -5.03 -11.75
N GLN A 30 1.50 -5.03 -13.06
CA GLN A 30 1.39 -6.21 -13.93
C GLN A 30 2.71 -6.96 -14.08
N SER A 31 3.81 -6.37 -13.63
CA SER A 31 5.14 -6.97 -13.76
C SER A 31 5.43 -7.93 -12.61
N SER A 32 5.91 -9.12 -12.97
CA SER A 32 6.63 -9.95 -12.00
C SER A 32 7.99 -9.32 -11.67
N SER A 33 8.60 -9.72 -10.57
CA SER A 33 9.90 -9.19 -10.08
C SER A 33 11.09 -9.33 -11.05
N SER A 34 10.88 -9.88 -12.25
CA SER A 34 11.88 -10.08 -13.30
C SER A 34 11.83 -9.05 -14.44
N VAL A 35 10.84 -8.15 -14.47
CA VAL A 35 10.70 -7.11 -15.50
C VAL A 35 11.25 -5.78 -14.99
N SER A 36 12.21 -5.19 -15.70
CA SER A 36 12.70 -3.84 -15.43
C SER A 36 11.71 -2.81 -16.00
N VAL A 37 10.90 -2.21 -15.13
CA VAL A 37 10.07 -1.04 -15.48
C VAL A 37 10.86 0.22 -15.18
N GLU A 38 11.02 1.10 -16.17
CA GLU A 38 11.65 2.40 -15.95
C GLU A 38 10.70 3.30 -15.14
N ILE A 39 11.13 3.68 -13.94
CA ILE A 39 10.35 4.55 -13.05
C ILE A 39 10.86 5.98 -13.22
N PRO A 40 10.00 6.95 -13.62
CA PRO A 40 10.43 8.35 -13.75
C PRO A 40 10.95 8.92 -12.42
N LYS A 41 11.91 9.84 -12.50
CA LYS A 41 12.56 10.43 -11.30
C LYS A 41 11.86 11.69 -10.78
N ASP A 42 10.87 12.20 -11.50
CA ASP A 42 10.20 13.45 -11.18
C ASP A 42 9.41 13.40 -9.86
N ARG A 43 9.18 14.59 -9.30
CA ARG A 43 8.28 14.77 -8.16
C ARG A 43 6.83 14.80 -8.64
N GLY A 44 5.90 14.43 -7.77
CA GLY A 44 4.46 14.51 -8.08
C GLY A 44 3.90 13.40 -8.97
N ILE A 45 4.70 12.42 -9.37
CA ILE A 45 4.27 11.34 -10.28
C ILE A 45 3.56 10.16 -9.59
N GLY A 46 3.33 10.23 -8.27
CA GLY A 46 2.64 9.16 -7.54
C GLY A 46 3.50 7.94 -7.18
N ARG A 47 4.80 8.11 -6.86
CA ARG A 47 5.64 7.01 -6.37
C ARG A 47 5.18 6.45 -5.02
N THR A 48 4.84 7.32 -4.07
CA THR A 48 4.30 6.90 -2.76
C THR A 48 2.94 6.20 -2.90
N LEU A 49 2.09 6.69 -3.82
CA LEU A 49 0.84 6.01 -4.19
C LEU A 49 1.11 4.58 -4.66
N MET A 50 2.04 4.40 -5.59
CA MET A 50 2.42 3.07 -6.08
C MET A 50 2.99 2.17 -4.99
N TYR A 51 3.83 2.73 -4.13
CA TYR A 51 4.37 2.00 -3.00
C TYR A 51 3.24 1.51 -2.07
N CYS A 52 2.28 2.36 -1.74
CA CYS A 52 1.13 2.01 -0.89
C CYS A 52 0.25 0.94 -1.53
N ILE A 53 -0.08 1.05 -2.82
CA ILE A 53 -0.86 0.03 -3.54
C ILE A 53 -0.11 -1.30 -3.51
N ASN A 54 1.20 -1.28 -3.81
CA ASN A 54 1.98 -2.51 -3.83
C ASN A 54 2.09 -3.14 -2.43
N LEU A 55 2.33 -2.33 -1.39
CA LEU A 55 2.35 -2.80 0.00
C LEU A 55 1.02 -3.40 0.42
N ALA A 56 -0.10 -2.78 0.01
CA ALA A 56 -1.44 -3.25 0.30
C ALA A 56 -1.76 -4.54 -0.45
N MET A 57 -1.22 -4.78 -1.65
CA MET A 57 -1.57 -5.94 -2.49
C MET A 57 -0.56 -7.09 -2.41
N THR A 58 0.62 -6.86 -1.84
CA THR A 58 1.67 -7.88 -1.71
C THR A 58 1.32 -8.89 -0.62
N ILE A 59 1.44 -10.18 -0.94
CA ILE A 59 1.31 -11.25 0.04
C ILE A 59 2.46 -11.17 1.05
N GLY A 60 2.13 -11.04 2.33
CA GLY A 60 3.10 -10.94 3.41
C GLY A 60 2.47 -11.08 4.80
N LYS A 61 3.29 -10.98 5.85
CA LYS A 61 2.83 -11.01 7.25
C LYS A 61 1.78 -9.91 7.49
N PRO A 62 0.79 -10.09 8.37
CA PRO A 62 -0.12 -9.00 8.69
C PRO A 62 0.62 -7.73 9.11
N ILE A 63 0.13 -6.57 8.67
CA ILE A 63 0.66 -5.27 9.09
C ILE A 63 -0.10 -4.84 10.33
N ASN A 64 0.63 -4.41 11.35
CA ASN A 64 0.00 -3.81 12.51
C ASN A 64 -0.25 -2.31 12.25
N LYS A 65 -1.48 -1.83 12.46
CA LYS A 65 -1.89 -0.45 12.19
C LYS A 65 -1.05 0.58 12.94
N GLN A 66 -0.54 0.24 14.12
CA GLN A 66 0.33 1.12 14.90
C GLN A 66 1.76 1.22 14.33
N ASP A 67 2.19 0.23 13.56
CA ASP A 67 3.57 0.09 13.05
C ASP A 67 3.69 0.41 11.55
N ILE A 68 2.64 0.96 10.91
CA ILE A 68 2.64 1.28 9.47
C ILE A 68 3.80 2.20 9.08
N TRP A 69 4.23 3.10 9.97
CA TRP A 69 5.36 4.00 9.75
C TRP A 69 6.68 3.25 9.47
N GLU A 70 6.82 2.00 9.93
CA GLU A 70 7.95 1.11 9.61
C GLU A 70 7.96 0.64 8.16
N TYR A 71 6.95 1.00 7.37
CA TYR A 71 6.88 0.73 5.94
C TYR A 71 7.02 2.01 5.10
N SER A 72 7.30 3.17 5.71
CA SER A 72 7.47 4.42 4.96
C SER A 72 8.56 4.30 3.89
N ASP A 73 8.28 4.74 2.67
CA ASP A 73 9.24 4.71 1.55
C ASP A 73 10.44 5.66 1.75
N TRP A 74 10.40 6.55 2.75
CA TRP A 74 11.44 7.56 3.01
C TRP A 74 12.09 7.50 4.39
N HIS A 75 11.63 6.63 5.30
CA HIS A 75 12.22 6.34 6.62
C HIS A 75 13.06 7.47 7.23
N GLY A 76 12.42 8.44 7.88
CA GLY A 76 13.09 9.50 8.63
C GLY A 76 13.73 10.62 7.78
N ARG A 77 13.83 10.49 6.45
CA ARG A 77 14.38 11.56 5.58
C ARG A 77 13.54 12.85 5.60
N TYR A 78 12.24 12.73 5.80
CA TYR A 78 11.32 13.89 5.90
C TYR A 78 10.74 14.06 7.31
N GLY A 79 11.33 13.36 8.30
CA GLY A 79 10.95 13.42 9.70
C GLY A 79 9.66 12.66 10.04
N ARG A 80 9.40 12.59 11.35
CA ARG A 80 8.31 11.83 11.96
C ARG A 80 6.92 12.18 11.42
N HIS A 81 6.71 13.45 11.05
CA HIS A 81 5.42 13.92 10.51
C HIS A 81 5.05 13.25 9.18
N TYR A 82 6.04 13.01 8.32
CA TYR A 82 5.80 12.31 7.05
C TYR A 82 5.46 10.83 7.29
N ASP A 83 6.27 10.15 8.10
CA ASP A 83 6.16 8.70 8.32
C ASP A 83 4.92 8.32 9.14
N GLU A 84 4.62 9.07 10.22
CA GLU A 84 3.57 8.71 11.19
C GLU A 84 2.18 9.24 10.81
N LEU A 85 2.09 10.32 10.03
CA LEU A 85 0.81 10.94 9.67
C LEU A 85 0.53 10.76 8.18
N PHE A 86 1.31 11.41 7.31
CA PHE A 86 1.02 11.43 5.88
C PHE A 86 1.04 10.02 5.25
N PHE A 87 2.14 9.28 5.42
CA PHE A 87 2.28 7.95 4.82
C PHE A 87 1.25 6.97 5.37
N LYS A 88 1.07 6.97 6.70
CA LYS A 88 0.12 6.09 7.37
C LYS A 88 -1.32 6.32 6.93
N ASP A 89 -1.76 7.57 6.89
CA ASP A 89 -3.12 7.93 6.49
C ASP A 89 -3.36 7.60 5.01
N MET A 90 -2.39 7.91 4.14
CA MET A 90 -2.46 7.56 2.73
C MET A 90 -2.54 6.06 2.51
N PHE A 91 -1.70 5.27 3.19
CA PHE A 91 -1.72 3.82 3.09
C PHE A 91 -3.06 3.23 3.55
N LEU A 92 -3.58 3.68 4.70
CA LEU A 92 -4.85 3.19 5.24
C LEU A 92 -6.05 3.54 4.35
N ASP A 93 -6.08 4.75 3.79
CA ASP A 93 -7.13 5.19 2.86
C ASP A 93 -7.14 4.30 1.60
N ILE A 94 -5.98 4.13 0.97
CA ILE A 94 -5.82 3.24 -0.20
C ILE A 94 -6.23 1.82 0.17
N TRP A 95 -5.69 1.28 1.26
CA TRP A 95 -5.97 -0.09 1.69
C TRP A 95 -7.46 -0.33 1.89
N SER A 96 -8.18 0.58 2.56
CA SER A 96 -9.61 0.45 2.79
C SER A 96 -10.38 0.45 1.47
N LYS A 97 -10.09 1.42 0.59
CA LYS A 97 -10.76 1.51 -0.73
C LYS A 97 -10.56 0.26 -1.57
N LEU A 98 -9.34 -0.30 -1.57
CA LEU A 98 -9.05 -1.54 -2.29
C LEU A 98 -9.78 -2.74 -1.68
N ARG A 99 -9.80 -2.84 -0.34
CA ARG A 99 -10.55 -3.88 0.37
C ARG A 99 -12.04 -3.83 0.07
N ASP A 100 -12.63 -2.64 0.09
CA ASP A 100 -14.07 -2.44 -0.01
C ASP A 100 -14.62 -2.84 -1.40
N VAL A 101 -13.77 -2.83 -2.44
CA VAL A 101 -14.09 -3.37 -3.78
C VAL A 101 -13.72 -4.85 -3.96
N GLY A 102 -13.33 -5.53 -2.87
CA GLY A 102 -13.04 -6.96 -2.84
C GLY A 102 -11.69 -7.35 -3.45
N LEU A 103 -10.71 -6.43 -3.50
CA LEU A 103 -9.35 -6.79 -3.92
C LEU A 103 -8.61 -7.54 -2.79
N PRO A 104 -7.72 -8.48 -3.13
CA PRO A 104 -6.96 -9.27 -2.15
C PRO A 104 -5.87 -8.41 -1.49
N VAL A 105 -6.27 -7.62 -0.51
CA VAL A 105 -5.36 -6.79 0.26
C VAL A 105 -4.73 -7.57 1.42
N ARG A 106 -3.50 -7.19 1.76
CA ARG A 106 -2.72 -7.68 2.88
C ARG A 106 -3.44 -7.39 4.18
N HIS A 107 -3.47 -8.36 5.07
CA HIS A 107 -4.21 -8.25 6.32
C HIS A 107 -3.66 -7.14 7.23
N ILE A 108 -4.55 -6.33 7.82
CA ILE A 108 -4.20 -5.33 8.84
C ILE A 108 -4.76 -5.76 10.19
N THR A 109 -3.95 -5.59 11.24
CA THR A 109 -4.31 -5.86 12.63
C THR A 109 -4.17 -4.61 13.49
N THR A 110 -4.85 -4.57 14.63
CA THR A 110 -4.64 -3.57 15.69
C THR A 110 -4.09 -4.23 16.95
N ARG A 111 -3.11 -3.59 17.61
CA ARG A 111 -2.77 -3.93 19.00
C ARG A 111 -3.91 -3.46 19.91
N ASN A 112 -4.53 -4.38 20.62
CA ASN A 112 -5.40 -4.10 21.74
C ASN A 112 -4.72 -4.54 23.03
N TYR A 113 -4.97 -3.81 24.11
CA TYR A 113 -4.46 -4.15 25.44
C TYR A 113 -5.61 -4.70 26.27
N ASP A 114 -5.50 -5.94 26.76
CA ASP A 114 -6.52 -6.59 27.60
C ASP A 114 -6.19 -6.53 29.11
N GLY A 115 -5.30 -5.62 29.51
CA GLY A 115 -4.83 -5.48 30.88
C GLY A 115 -3.55 -6.25 31.19
N ASN A 116 -3.25 -7.36 30.49
CA ASN A 116 -2.01 -8.13 30.71
C ASN A 116 -1.29 -8.61 29.43
N ARG A 117 -1.92 -8.49 28.25
CA ARG A 117 -1.37 -8.94 26.96
C ARG A 117 -1.78 -8.02 25.82
N VAL A 118 -0.92 -7.98 24.78
CA VAL A 118 -1.24 -7.37 23.49
C VAL A 118 -1.95 -8.41 22.63
N ILE A 119 -3.20 -8.13 22.27
CA ILE A 119 -4.01 -8.95 21.36
C ILE A 119 -4.07 -8.25 20.00
N ASN A 120 -3.73 -8.96 18.93
CA ASN A 120 -3.98 -8.48 17.58
C ASN A 120 -5.44 -8.76 17.18
N LYS A 121 -6.19 -7.73 16.80
CA LYS A 121 -7.55 -7.88 16.21
C LYS A 121 -7.58 -7.41 14.77
N ASP A 122 -8.36 -8.11 13.96
CA ASP A 122 -8.53 -7.86 12.53
C ASP A 122 -9.40 -6.62 12.30
N ILE A 123 -9.20 -5.94 11.16
CA ILE A 123 -9.90 -4.69 10.80
C ILE A 123 -10.65 -4.83 9.48
#